data_AF-A0A6B3F257-F1
#
_entry.id   AF-A0A6B3F257-F1
#
_cell.length_a   1.000
_cell.length_b   1.000
_cell.length_c   1.000
_cell.angle_alpha   90.00
_cell.angle_beta   90.00
_cell.angle_gamma   90.00
#
_symmetry.space_group_name_H-M   'P 1'
#
loop_
_entity.id
_entity.type
_entity.pdbx_description
1 polymer ?
#
loop_
_entity_poly.entity_id
_entity_poly.type
_entity_poly.pdbx_seq_one_letter_code
_entity_poly.pdbx_strand_id
1 'polypeptide(L)'
;IELLAGPGTPLLTVTEPTETATAAAFAHTAVLAGKPQNAEPLAEAGRLFGRLAHLLDAVEDQEADAASGAWNPLTATGTSRAEARRLCDDALRGVRLALRDAEFADGRLAHVLLAHELRRSVDRAFATDVCSHRSGGLLTAGPTGPDGAGRPVADRPSGAGHTASFGPPPGNPYAPSG
;
A
#
# COMPACT_ATOMS: atom_id res chain seq x y z
N ILE A 1 -11.95 18.84 12.24
CA ILE A 1 -12.26 17.55 12.90
C ILE A 1 -10.98 16.93 13.45
N GLU A 2 -9.90 16.88 12.66
CA GLU A 2 -8.57 16.37 13.07
C GLU A 2 -8.03 16.98 14.38
N LEU A 3 -8.08 18.32 14.51
CA LEU A 3 -7.64 19.03 15.73
C LEU A 3 -8.49 18.71 16.98
N LEU A 4 -9.64 18.08 16.82
CA LEU A 4 -10.55 17.69 17.91
C LEU A 4 -10.54 16.18 18.18
N ALA A 5 -9.87 15.39 17.33
CA ALA A 5 -9.78 13.95 17.47
C ALA A 5 -8.65 13.60 18.44
N GLY A 6 -8.99 12.89 19.51
CA GLY A 6 -8.04 12.43 20.52
C GLY A 6 -8.32 10.99 20.95
N PRO A 7 -7.63 10.49 21.98
CA PRO A 7 -7.81 9.12 22.45
C PRO A 7 -9.28 8.82 22.77
N GLY A 8 -9.80 7.74 22.19
CA GLY A 8 -11.19 7.32 22.37
C GLY A 8 -12.22 7.98 21.43
N THR A 9 -11.82 8.95 20.59
CA THR A 9 -12.66 9.38 19.47
C THR A 9 -12.84 8.21 18.50
N PRO A 10 -14.09 7.85 18.12
CA PRO A 10 -14.30 6.81 17.12
C PRO A 10 -13.58 7.17 15.81
N LEU A 11 -12.74 6.26 15.31
CA LEU A 11 -11.98 6.48 14.07
C LEU A 11 -12.90 6.84 12.90
N LEU A 12 -14.11 6.29 12.87
CA LEU A 12 -15.09 6.56 11.83
C LEU A 12 -15.60 8.01 11.82
N THR A 13 -15.50 8.73 12.94
CA THR A 13 -15.82 10.16 12.98
C THR A 13 -14.80 10.99 12.20
N VAL A 14 -13.55 10.53 12.13
CA VAL A 14 -12.48 11.19 11.38
C VAL A 14 -12.62 10.91 9.88
N THR A 15 -13.05 9.70 9.51
CA THR A 15 -13.21 9.30 8.10
C THR A 15 -14.52 9.75 7.47
N GLU A 16 -15.55 10.08 8.28
CA GLU A 16 -16.89 10.45 7.83
C GLU A 16 -16.92 11.50 6.70
N PRO A 17 -16.15 12.61 6.73
CA PRO A 17 -16.23 13.61 5.67
C PRO A 17 -15.80 13.05 4.31
N THR A 18 -14.73 12.24 4.28
CA THR A 18 -14.26 11.56 3.06
C THR A 18 -15.26 10.50 2.61
N GLU A 19 -15.82 9.74 3.55
CA GLU A 19 -16.89 8.77 3.30
C GLU A 19 -18.11 9.43 2.64
N THR A 20 -18.58 10.57 3.14
CA THR A 20 -19.71 11.32 2.58
C THR A 20 -19.40 11.87 1.19
N ALA A 21 -18.22 12.43 0.98
CA ALA A 21 -17.81 12.95 -0.33
C ALA A 21 -17.70 11.85 -1.41
N THR A 22 -17.08 10.72 -1.06
CA THR A 22 -16.92 9.57 -1.97
C THR A 22 -18.26 8.88 -2.27
N ALA A 23 -19.15 8.78 -1.28
CA ALA A 23 -20.52 8.32 -1.49
C ALA A 23 -21.25 9.17 -2.54
N ALA A 24 -21.20 10.49 -2.40
CA ALA A 24 -21.84 11.40 -3.36
C ALA A 24 -21.25 11.27 -4.77
N ALA A 25 -19.93 11.17 -4.88
CA ALA A 25 -19.25 10.99 -6.16
C ALA A 25 -19.68 9.69 -6.86
N PHE A 26 -19.70 8.57 -6.14
CA PHE A 26 -20.10 7.28 -6.70
C PHE A 26 -21.59 7.26 -7.06
N ALA A 27 -22.46 7.79 -6.20
CA ALA A 27 -23.89 7.93 -6.50
C ALA A 27 -24.14 8.73 -7.78
N HIS A 28 -23.37 9.79 -8.00
CA HIS A 28 -23.49 10.63 -9.19
C HIS A 28 -23.17 9.86 -10.49
N THR A 29 -22.31 8.84 -10.44
CA THR A 29 -22.04 7.99 -11.62
C THR A 29 -23.29 7.25 -12.10
N ALA A 30 -24.22 6.93 -11.20
CA ALA A 30 -25.51 6.33 -11.55
C ALA A 30 -26.34 7.26 -12.45
N VAL A 31 -26.31 8.56 -12.15
CA VAL A 31 -26.98 9.61 -12.93
C VAL A 31 -26.34 9.75 -14.30
N LEU A 32 -25.01 9.83 -14.34
CA LEU A 32 -24.25 9.93 -15.60
C LEU A 32 -24.45 8.70 -16.51
N ALA A 33 -24.63 7.52 -15.91
CA ALA A 33 -24.87 6.27 -16.62
C ALA A 33 -26.35 6.05 -17.01
N GLY A 34 -27.26 6.98 -16.69
CA GLY A 34 -28.69 6.84 -16.97
C GLY A 34 -29.37 5.71 -16.18
N LYS A 35 -28.81 5.32 -15.03
CA LYS A 35 -29.31 4.25 -14.15
C LYS A 35 -29.50 4.77 -12.72
N PRO A 36 -30.42 5.71 -12.47
CA PRO A 36 -30.60 6.32 -11.16
C PRO A 36 -30.93 5.31 -10.04
N GLN A 37 -31.47 4.14 -10.37
CA GLN A 37 -31.69 3.06 -9.40
C GLN A 37 -30.39 2.55 -8.74
N ASN A 38 -29.23 2.75 -9.36
CA ASN A 38 -27.94 2.37 -8.79
C ASN A 38 -27.40 3.41 -7.79
N ALA A 39 -28.07 4.56 -7.62
CA ALA A 39 -27.51 5.66 -6.82
C ALA A 39 -27.21 5.26 -5.38
N GLU A 40 -28.16 4.59 -4.71
CA GLU A 40 -27.98 4.14 -3.32
C GLU A 40 -26.92 3.02 -3.19
N PRO A 41 -26.95 1.93 -3.97
CA PRO A 41 -25.88 0.93 -3.96
C PRO A 41 -24.49 1.52 -4.26
N LEU A 42 -24.38 2.46 -5.20
CA LEU A 42 -23.10 3.09 -5.51
C LEU A 42 -22.68 4.09 -4.43
N ALA A 43 -23.61 4.80 -3.80
CA ALA A 43 -23.31 5.63 -2.62
C ALA A 43 -22.70 4.78 -1.50
N GLU A 44 -23.27 3.61 -1.24
CA GLU A 44 -22.77 2.65 -0.26
C GLU A 44 -21.35 2.19 -0.60
N ALA A 45 -21.12 1.74 -1.83
CA ALA A 45 -19.80 1.33 -2.29
C ALA A 45 -18.77 2.48 -2.18
N GLY A 46 -19.17 3.70 -2.55
CA GLY A 46 -18.33 4.89 -2.45
C GLY A 46 -17.96 5.22 -1.01
N ARG A 47 -18.93 5.19 -0.09
CA ARG A 47 -18.69 5.45 1.33
C ARG A 47 -17.65 4.50 1.91
N LEU A 48 -17.84 3.21 1.69
CA LEU A 48 -16.94 2.17 2.19
C LEU A 48 -15.57 2.22 1.50
N PHE A 49 -15.52 2.61 0.23
CA PHE A 49 -14.27 2.89 -0.47
C PHE A 49 -13.52 4.07 0.17
N GLY A 50 -14.20 5.18 0.47
CA GLY A 50 -13.61 6.33 1.16
C GLY A 50 -13.02 5.96 2.51
N ARG A 51 -13.74 5.13 3.29
CA ARG A 51 -13.24 4.56 4.54
C ARG A 51 -11.96 3.76 4.32
N LEU A 52 -11.96 2.83 3.36
CA LEU A 52 -10.80 2.00 3.05
C LEU A 52 -9.59 2.85 2.66
N ALA A 53 -9.77 3.83 1.78
CA ALA A 53 -8.69 4.71 1.34
C ALA A 53 -8.01 5.39 2.54
N HIS A 54 -8.80 5.98 3.44
CA HIS A 54 -8.28 6.70 4.59
C HIS A 54 -7.63 5.78 5.64
N LEU A 55 -8.19 4.58 5.85
CA LEU A 55 -7.59 3.59 6.74
C LEU A 55 -6.26 3.07 6.20
N LEU A 56 -6.16 2.81 4.89
CA LEU A 56 -4.94 2.31 4.28
C LEU A 56 -3.82 3.34 4.34
N ASP A 57 -4.12 4.60 4.02
CA ASP A 57 -3.20 5.73 4.15
C ASP A 57 -2.63 5.82 5.58
N ALA A 58 -3.52 5.80 6.57
CA ALA A 58 -3.12 5.85 7.97
C ALA A 58 -2.26 4.65 8.43
N VAL A 59 -2.48 3.47 7.85
CA VAL A 59 -1.71 2.25 8.14
C VAL A 59 -0.33 2.29 7.49
N GLU A 60 -0.26 2.77 6.24
CA GLU A 60 0.96 2.85 5.43
C GLU A 60 1.90 3.95 5.97
N ASP A 61 1.34 5.08 6.40
CA ASP A 61 2.12 6.23 6.88
C ASP A 61 2.42 6.21 8.38
N GLN A 62 1.86 5.28 9.14
CA GLN A 62 1.92 5.26 10.61
C GLN A 62 3.34 5.43 11.18
N GLU A 63 4.33 4.74 10.60
CA GLU A 63 5.72 4.81 11.07
C GLU A 63 6.39 6.14 10.68
N ALA A 64 6.15 6.63 9.47
CA ALA A 64 6.69 7.88 8.98
C ALA A 64 6.12 9.08 9.75
N ASP A 65 4.82 9.04 10.06
CA ASP A 65 4.15 10.05 10.88
C ASP A 65 4.71 10.04 12.30
N ALA A 66 4.89 8.86 12.90
CA ALA A 66 5.49 8.74 14.23
C ALA A 66 6.93 9.28 14.27
N ALA A 67 7.73 9.02 13.23
CA ALA A 67 9.11 9.47 13.14
C ALA A 67 9.23 11.00 12.94
N SER A 68 8.29 11.59 12.21
CA SER A 68 8.26 13.04 11.92
C SER A 68 7.47 13.86 12.95
N GLY A 69 6.75 13.19 13.87
CA GLY A 69 5.81 13.84 14.79
C GLY A 69 4.55 14.37 14.10
N ALA A 70 4.25 13.90 12.89
CA ALA A 70 3.03 14.23 12.19
C ALA A 70 1.82 13.54 12.83
N TRP A 71 0.64 14.09 12.57
CA TRP A 71 -0.61 13.52 13.06
C TRP A 71 -0.99 12.31 12.20
N ASN A 72 -1.32 11.19 12.87
CA ASN A 72 -1.86 9.99 12.25
C ASN A 72 -3.17 9.60 12.96
N PRO A 73 -4.26 9.30 12.25
CA PRO A 73 -5.56 9.07 12.88
C PRO A 73 -5.58 7.81 13.75
N LEU A 74 -4.81 6.76 13.43
CA LEU A 74 -4.74 5.56 14.25
C LEU A 74 -4.06 5.86 15.59
N THR A 75 -2.92 6.54 15.53
CA THR A 75 -2.16 6.93 16.72
C THR A 75 -2.93 7.95 17.57
N ALA A 76 -3.54 8.96 16.94
CA ALA A 76 -4.28 10.01 17.63
C ALA A 76 -5.52 9.47 18.36
N THR A 77 -6.22 8.50 17.77
CA THR A 77 -7.42 7.90 18.38
C THR A 77 -7.10 6.74 19.32
N GLY A 78 -5.88 6.20 19.27
CA GLY A 78 -5.48 4.98 19.96
C GLY A 78 -6.01 3.70 19.29
N THR A 79 -6.39 3.76 18.01
CA THR A 79 -6.90 2.60 17.27
C THR A 79 -5.75 1.66 16.90
N SER A 80 -5.85 0.40 17.33
CA SER A 80 -4.85 -0.62 16.99
C SER A 80 -4.88 -1.01 15.51
N ARG A 81 -3.74 -1.47 14.96
CA ARG A 81 -3.68 -2.06 13.60
C ARG A 81 -4.63 -3.25 13.44
N ALA A 82 -4.84 -4.04 14.48
CA ALA A 82 -5.80 -5.15 14.46
C ALA A 82 -7.25 -4.67 14.28
N GLU A 83 -7.63 -3.58 14.95
CA GLU A 83 -8.96 -2.98 14.79
C GLU A 83 -9.10 -2.29 13.42
N ALA A 84 -8.07 -1.57 12.96
CA ALA A 84 -8.05 -1.00 11.62
C ALA A 84 -8.22 -2.11 10.55
N ARG A 85 -7.53 -3.25 10.72
CA ARG A 85 -7.67 -4.41 9.83
C ARG A 85 -9.10 -4.94 9.80
N ARG A 86 -9.73 -5.10 10.97
CA ARG A 86 -11.14 -5.52 11.07
C ARG A 86 -12.07 -4.56 10.32
N LEU A 87 -11.89 -3.25 10.52
CA LEU A 87 -12.68 -2.24 9.81
C LEU A 87 -12.50 -2.31 8.29
N CYS A 88 -11.27 -2.55 7.82
CA CYS A 88 -10.99 -2.78 6.40
C CYS A 88 -11.69 -4.04 5.87
N ASP A 89 -11.60 -5.15 6.58
CA ASP A 89 -12.25 -6.41 6.16
C ASP A 89 -13.77 -6.29 6.13
N ASP A 90 -14.36 -5.54 7.06
CA ASP A 90 -15.81 -5.24 7.11
C ASP A 90 -16.21 -4.36 5.91
N ALA A 91 -15.45 -3.30 5.63
CA ALA A 91 -15.69 -2.42 4.49
C ALA A 91 -15.55 -3.17 3.15
N LEU A 92 -14.55 -4.04 2.99
CA LEU A 92 -14.41 -4.90 1.81
C LEU A 92 -15.63 -5.80 1.57
N ARG A 93 -16.20 -6.37 2.64
CA ARG A 93 -17.42 -7.17 2.54
C ARG A 93 -18.60 -6.30 2.13
N GLY A 94 -18.74 -5.12 2.73
CA GLY A 94 -19.80 -4.17 2.39
C GLY A 94 -19.72 -3.70 0.92
N VAL A 95 -18.54 -3.35 0.41
CA VAL A 95 -18.36 -2.95 -1.01
C VAL A 95 -18.83 -4.06 -1.94
N ARG A 96 -18.49 -5.32 -1.64
CA ARG A 96 -18.95 -6.46 -2.47
C ARG A 96 -20.45 -6.65 -2.46
N LEU A 97 -21.12 -6.40 -1.34
CA LEU A 97 -22.58 -6.46 -1.25
C LEU A 97 -23.21 -5.31 -2.03
N ALA A 98 -22.74 -4.08 -1.81
CA ALA A 98 -23.19 -2.90 -2.53
C ALA A 98 -23.07 -3.04 -4.06
N LEU A 99 -21.95 -3.59 -4.55
CA LEU A 99 -21.77 -3.86 -5.99
C LEU A 99 -22.68 -4.98 -6.53
N ARG A 100 -23.18 -5.89 -5.68
CA ARG A 100 -24.16 -6.91 -6.10
C ARG A 100 -25.56 -6.33 -6.23
N ASP A 101 -25.86 -5.27 -5.48
CA ASP A 101 -27.16 -4.59 -5.50
C ASP A 101 -27.28 -3.57 -6.66
N ALA A 102 -26.17 -3.25 -7.34
CA ALA A 102 -26.15 -2.37 -8.50
C ALA A 102 -26.27 -3.13 -9.83
N GLU A 103 -27.03 -2.58 -10.78
CA GLU A 103 -27.18 -3.14 -12.12
C GLU A 103 -26.12 -2.61 -13.09
N PHE A 104 -25.23 -3.49 -13.57
CA PHE A 104 -24.23 -3.13 -14.57
C PHE A 104 -24.55 -3.74 -15.94
N ALA A 105 -24.27 -2.99 -17.01
CA ALA A 105 -24.23 -3.56 -18.36
C ALA A 105 -23.00 -4.48 -18.53
N ASP A 106 -21.84 -4.03 -18.03
CA ASP A 106 -20.64 -4.84 -17.79
C ASP A 106 -20.03 -4.39 -16.45
N GLY A 107 -20.12 -5.26 -15.44
CA GLY A 107 -19.62 -5.00 -14.09
C GLY A 107 -18.17 -5.44 -13.86
N ARG A 108 -17.48 -5.99 -14.86
CA ARG A 108 -16.17 -6.64 -14.68
C ARG A 108 -15.11 -5.69 -14.14
N LEU A 109 -14.98 -4.50 -14.76
CA LEU A 109 -13.98 -3.52 -14.34
C LEU A 109 -14.23 -3.04 -12.90
N ALA A 110 -15.48 -2.71 -12.58
CA ALA A 110 -15.87 -2.30 -11.23
C ALA A 110 -15.56 -3.39 -10.20
N HIS A 111 -15.86 -4.66 -10.50
CA HIS A 111 -15.54 -5.79 -9.62
C HIS A 111 -14.03 -6.01 -9.47
N VAL A 112 -13.23 -5.85 -10.53
CA VAL A 112 -11.78 -5.97 -10.43
C VAL A 112 -11.23 -4.88 -9.49
N LEU A 113 -11.54 -3.62 -9.79
CA LEU A 113 -10.99 -2.49 -9.03
C LEU A 113 -11.48 -2.46 -7.58
N LEU A 114 -12.79 -2.61 -7.37
CA LEU A 114 -13.41 -2.36 -6.07
C LEU A 114 -13.57 -3.61 -5.19
N ALA A 115 -13.42 -4.83 -5.73
CA ALA A 115 -13.49 -6.04 -4.90
C ALA A 115 -12.15 -6.80 -4.82
N HIS A 116 -11.41 -6.89 -5.92
CA HIS A 116 -10.17 -7.66 -5.99
C HIS A 116 -8.96 -6.80 -5.61
N GLU A 117 -8.78 -5.66 -6.27
CA GLU A 117 -7.64 -4.77 -6.01
C GLU A 117 -7.72 -4.15 -4.62
N LEU A 118 -8.91 -3.75 -4.14
CA LEU A 118 -9.05 -3.30 -2.74
C LEU A 118 -8.59 -4.37 -1.73
N ARG A 119 -8.93 -5.65 -1.94
CA ARG A 119 -8.44 -6.72 -1.04
C ARG A 119 -6.92 -6.81 -1.08
N ARG A 120 -6.32 -6.76 -2.27
CA ARG A 120 -4.86 -6.80 -2.42
C ARG A 120 -4.18 -5.61 -1.75
N SER A 121 -4.76 -4.42 -1.86
CA SER A 121 -4.25 -3.21 -1.18
C SER A 121 -4.32 -3.36 0.34
N VAL A 122 -5.42 -3.88 0.89
CA VAL A 122 -5.51 -4.20 2.32
C VAL A 122 -4.45 -5.23 2.71
N ASP A 123 -4.34 -6.35 2.00
CA ASP A 123 -3.36 -7.37 2.35
C ASP A 123 -1.92 -6.84 2.29
N ARG A 124 -1.60 -5.98 1.31
CA ARG A 124 -0.29 -5.33 1.19
C ARG A 124 0.00 -4.37 2.35
N ALA A 125 -0.92 -3.47 2.69
CA ALA A 125 -0.73 -2.46 3.73
C ALA A 125 -0.48 -3.09 5.12
N PHE A 126 -1.06 -4.26 5.37
CA PHE A 126 -0.91 -4.99 6.64
C PHE A 126 0.19 -6.09 6.61
N ALA A 127 0.87 -6.31 5.48
CA ALA A 127 1.96 -7.30 5.38
C ALA A 127 3.32 -6.77 5.85
N THR A 128 3.46 -5.46 6.06
CA THR A 128 4.72 -4.80 6.43
C THR A 128 5.29 -5.21 7.79
N ASP A 129 4.50 -5.85 8.65
CA ASP A 129 4.96 -6.35 9.96
C ASP A 129 5.80 -7.66 9.88
N VAL A 130 5.89 -8.33 8.71
CA VAL A 130 6.50 -9.67 8.61
C VAL A 130 7.84 -9.70 7.87
N CYS A 131 8.31 -8.59 7.29
CA CYS A 131 9.54 -8.56 6.51
C CYS A 131 10.69 -7.84 7.21
N SER A 132 11.24 -8.46 8.26
CA SER A 132 12.64 -8.25 8.66
C SER A 132 13.55 -9.01 7.69
N HIS A 133 13.73 -8.48 6.47
CA HIS A 133 14.72 -9.02 5.55
C HIS A 133 16.12 -8.61 6.00
N ARG A 134 16.77 -9.54 6.70
CA ARG A 134 18.23 -9.69 6.77
C ARG A 134 18.83 -9.37 5.39
N SER A 135 19.58 -8.29 5.31
CA SER A 135 20.58 -8.06 4.27
C SER A 135 21.72 -9.07 4.49
N GLY A 136 21.54 -10.27 3.94
CA GLY A 136 22.54 -11.33 4.01
C GLY A 136 22.25 -12.43 3.00
N GLY A 137 22.89 -12.37 1.84
CA GLY A 137 22.92 -13.47 0.88
C GLY A 137 22.79 -13.04 -0.57
N LEU A 138 23.84 -12.41 -1.11
CA LEU A 138 24.01 -12.28 -2.55
C LEU A 138 24.21 -13.67 -3.17
N LEU A 139 23.22 -14.11 -3.94
CA LEU A 139 23.29 -14.86 -5.19
C LEU A 139 24.47 -15.85 -5.36
N THR A 140 24.19 -17.16 -5.28
CA THR A 140 24.74 -18.11 -6.28
C THR A 140 23.66 -19.11 -6.66
N ALA A 141 23.13 -18.98 -7.88
CA ALA A 141 22.38 -20.03 -8.55
C ALA A 141 23.33 -20.68 -9.55
N GLY A 142 23.61 -21.97 -9.38
CA GLY A 142 24.33 -22.77 -10.37
C GLY A 142 23.59 -24.09 -10.58
N PRO A 143 23.18 -24.44 -11.82
CA PRO A 143 22.76 -25.79 -12.13
C PRO A 143 23.97 -26.58 -12.62
N THR A 144 24.34 -27.68 -11.96
CA THR A 144 25.34 -28.62 -12.47
C THR A 144 24.75 -30.02 -12.53
N GLY A 145 24.66 -30.56 -13.75
CA GLY A 145 24.26 -31.93 -14.03
C GLY A 145 25.37 -32.95 -13.72
N PRO A 146 25.10 -34.25 -13.87
CA PRO A 146 26.05 -35.30 -13.55
C PRO A 146 26.98 -35.61 -14.73
N ASP A 147 28.10 -36.25 -14.41
CA ASP A 147 29.03 -36.99 -15.28
C ASP A 147 30.25 -36.22 -15.86
N GLY A 148 31.45 -36.63 -15.43
CA GLY A 148 32.71 -36.28 -16.10
C GLY A 148 33.96 -36.38 -15.24
N ALA A 149 34.66 -37.51 -15.31
CA ALA A 149 35.95 -37.76 -14.67
C ALA A 149 37.12 -36.94 -15.28
N GLY A 150 38.11 -36.51 -14.49
CA GLY A 150 39.40 -36.05 -15.05
C GLY A 150 40.35 -35.21 -14.18
N ARG A 151 41.17 -35.89 -13.36
CA ARG A 151 42.57 -35.59 -12.93
C ARG A 151 42.95 -34.30 -12.15
N PRO A 152 43.94 -34.38 -11.22
CA PRO A 152 44.50 -33.24 -10.49
C PRO A 152 45.79 -32.71 -11.12
N VAL A 153 46.02 -31.39 -11.05
CA VAL A 153 47.32 -30.76 -11.31
C VAL A 153 47.55 -29.65 -10.27
N ALA A 154 48.74 -29.68 -9.69
CA ALA A 154 49.29 -28.76 -8.69
C ALA A 154 50.20 -27.70 -9.34
N ASP A 155 50.59 -26.70 -8.52
CA ASP A 155 51.72 -25.75 -8.70
C ASP A 155 51.53 -24.66 -9.79
N ARG A 156 51.85 -23.37 -9.63
CA ARG A 156 52.72 -22.61 -8.70
C ARG A 156 52.50 -21.07 -8.91
N PRO A 157 53.34 -20.08 -8.47
CA PRO A 157 52.90 -18.85 -7.80
C PRO A 157 53.26 -17.53 -8.53
N SER A 158 53.05 -16.40 -7.82
CA SER A 158 53.66 -15.06 -7.98
C SER A 158 52.88 -13.99 -8.76
N GLY A 159 52.59 -12.90 -8.04
CA GLY A 159 53.11 -11.58 -8.44
C GLY A 159 52.10 -10.48 -8.79
N ALA A 160 52.37 -9.30 -8.20
CA ALA A 160 51.90 -7.94 -8.56
C ALA A 160 50.39 -7.69 -8.36
N GLY A 161 49.93 -6.72 -7.55
CA GLY A 161 50.50 -5.39 -7.32
C GLY A 161 49.70 -4.37 -8.14
N HIS A 162 48.50 -4.00 -7.71
CA HIS A 162 47.78 -2.85 -8.28
C HIS A 162 47.01 -2.09 -7.19
N THR A 163 47.64 -1.00 -6.75
CA THR A 163 46.98 0.13 -6.10
C THR A 163 46.19 0.90 -7.16
N ALA A 164 44.86 0.92 -7.08
CA ALA A 164 44.02 1.79 -7.90
C ALA A 164 43.48 2.93 -7.05
N SER A 165 44.10 4.10 -7.26
CA SER A 165 43.70 5.41 -6.78
C SER A 165 42.39 5.83 -7.45
N PHE A 166 41.35 6.17 -6.69
CA PHE A 166 40.16 6.85 -7.22
C PHE A 166 40.23 8.34 -6.84
N GLY A 167 40.26 9.19 -7.86
CA GLY A 167 40.26 10.65 -7.76
C GLY A 167 38.90 11.23 -7.35
N PRO A 168 38.82 12.56 -7.18
CA PRO A 168 37.63 13.22 -6.63
C PRO A 168 36.45 13.20 -7.62
N PRO A 169 35.20 13.20 -7.11
CA PRO A 169 34.00 13.18 -7.94
C PRO A 169 33.78 14.51 -8.69
N PRO A 170 33.09 14.50 -9.85
CA PRO A 170 32.80 15.70 -10.62
C PRO A 170 31.85 16.65 -9.90
N GLY A 171 32.09 17.96 -10.06
CA GLY A 171 31.37 19.05 -9.40
C GLY A 171 29.89 19.18 -9.79
N ASN A 172 29.09 19.65 -8.84
CA ASN A 172 27.65 19.86 -8.94
C ASN A 172 27.31 21.09 -9.81
N PRO A 173 26.50 20.96 -10.88
CA PRO A 173 26.18 22.06 -11.80
C PRO A 173 25.16 23.10 -11.30
N TYR A 174 24.73 23.06 -10.03
CA TYR A 174 23.70 23.96 -9.48
C TYR A 174 24.16 24.89 -8.34
N ALA A 175 25.44 25.22 -8.25
CA ALA A 175 25.89 26.24 -7.30
C ALA A 175 25.48 27.66 -7.79
N PRO A 176 24.81 28.49 -6.96
CA PRO A 176 24.40 29.83 -7.37
C PRO A 176 25.60 30.78 -7.46
N SER A 177 25.70 31.49 -8.59
CA SER A 177 26.71 32.54 -8.82
C SER A 177 26.40 33.75 -7.94
N GLY A 178 27.34 34.14 -7.09
CA GLY A 178 27.41 35.48 -6.49
C GLY A 178 28.10 36.47 -7.42
#